data_AF-A0A427L5M5-F1
#
_entry.id   AF-A0A427L5M5-F1
#
_cell.length_a   1.000
_cell.length_b   1.000
_cell.length_c   1.000
_cell.angle_alpha   90.00
_cell.angle_beta   90.00
_cell.angle_gamma   90.00
#
_symmetry.space_group_name_H-M   'P 1'
#
loop_
_entity.id
_entity.type
_entity.pdbx_description
1 polymer ?
#
loop_
_entity_poly.entity_id
_entity_poly.type
_entity_poly.pdbx_seq_one_letter_code
_entity_poly.pdbx_strand_id
1 'polypeptide(L)'
;MDRRHLIGLTLHGVALGGLAAAGAAHASPEKSGGGKGGYLSLPTATATVLRRDGRRGVMTVETGLDIADGALMERAQLSQPRLSAAYNEIVRIAAERLLPDAPPNVEWLVVALQHATDAILGKPGAKLLLGTVMVV
;
A
#
# COMPACT_ATOMS: atom_id res chain seq x y z
N MET A 1 33.00 -44.93 -33.77
CA MET A 1 32.98 -44.03 -34.95
C MET A 1 32.61 -42.63 -34.47
N ASP A 2 33.62 -41.83 -34.12
CA ASP A 2 33.55 -40.37 -34.11
C ASP A 2 33.13 -39.84 -35.48
N ARG A 3 32.21 -38.86 -35.52
CA ARG A 3 32.17 -37.63 -36.37
C ARG A 3 31.10 -36.71 -35.75
N ARG A 4 31.39 -35.90 -34.73
CA ARG A 4 31.99 -34.56 -34.84
C ARG A 4 31.41 -33.76 -36.00
N HIS A 5 31.11 -32.50 -35.69
CA HIS A 5 30.77 -31.36 -36.54
C HIS A 5 29.30 -30.92 -36.51
N LEU A 6 28.97 -29.65 -36.25
CA LEU A 6 29.69 -28.47 -35.76
C LEU A 6 28.59 -27.39 -35.64
N ILE A 7 28.70 -26.54 -34.62
CA ILE A 7 28.37 -25.10 -34.66
C ILE A 7 26.89 -24.71 -34.82
N GLY A 8 26.37 -24.17 -33.72
CA GLY A 8 25.21 -23.29 -33.71
C GLY A 8 25.01 -22.61 -32.35
N LEU A 9 26.10 -22.30 -31.63
CA LEU A 9 26.06 -21.54 -30.37
C LEU A 9 25.71 -20.07 -30.69
N THR A 10 24.43 -19.80 -30.88
CA THR A 10 23.91 -18.43 -30.93
C THR A 10 23.72 -17.93 -29.51
N LEU A 11 24.77 -17.27 -29.01
CA LEU A 11 24.73 -16.36 -27.86
C LEU A 11 23.66 -15.28 -28.10
N HIS A 12 22.42 -15.54 -27.69
CA HIS A 12 21.44 -14.48 -27.55
C HIS A 12 21.75 -13.75 -26.26
N GLY A 13 22.20 -12.51 -26.44
CA GLY A 13 22.61 -11.61 -25.38
C GLY A 13 21.56 -11.50 -24.28
N VAL A 14 22.05 -11.69 -23.06
CA VAL A 14 21.42 -11.29 -21.81
C VAL A 14 21.13 -9.79 -21.90
N ALA A 15 19.88 -9.44 -22.20
CA ALA A 15 19.33 -8.15 -21.85
C ALA A 15 18.71 -8.29 -20.45
N LEU A 16 19.55 -8.12 -19.42
CA LEU A 16 19.10 -7.72 -18.09
C LEU A 16 18.57 -6.29 -18.20
N GLY A 17 17.38 -6.15 -18.79
CA GLY A 17 16.58 -4.95 -18.70
C GLY A 17 16.11 -4.85 -17.26
N GLY A 18 16.86 -4.10 -16.45
CA GLY A 18 16.49 -3.76 -15.09
C GLY A 18 15.10 -3.14 -15.11
N LEU A 19 14.11 -3.89 -14.63
CA LEU A 19 12.88 -3.28 -14.18
C LEU A 19 13.28 -2.35 -13.04
N ALA A 20 13.23 -1.07 -13.35
CA ALA A 20 13.37 0.01 -12.40
C ALA A 20 12.51 -0.35 -11.18
N ALA A 21 13.19 -0.56 -10.05
CA ALA A 21 12.55 -0.54 -8.76
C ALA A 21 11.83 0.82 -8.70
N ALA A 22 10.50 0.78 -8.78
CA ALA A 22 9.68 1.91 -8.37
C ALA A 22 10.05 2.16 -6.92
N GLY A 23 10.96 3.12 -6.70
CA GLY A 23 11.30 3.60 -5.38
C GLY A 23 10.01 4.13 -4.78
N ALA A 24 9.38 3.32 -3.93
CA ALA A 24 8.42 3.81 -2.98
C ALA A 24 9.16 4.91 -2.21
N ALA A 25 8.82 6.16 -2.49
CA ALA A 25 9.29 7.29 -1.73
C ALA A 25 8.74 7.11 -0.31
N HIS A 26 9.49 6.41 0.53
CA HIS A 26 9.28 6.42 1.96
C HIS A 26 9.57 7.85 2.39
N ALA A 27 8.51 8.64 2.55
CA ALA A 27 8.56 9.82 3.39
C ALA A 27 9.01 9.33 4.78
N SER A 28 10.28 9.58 5.11
CA SER A 28 10.85 9.23 6.40
C SER A 28 9.95 9.82 7.49
N PRO A 29 9.44 9.01 8.43
CA PRO A 29 8.65 9.55 9.52
C PRO A 29 9.55 10.49 10.31
N GLU A 30 9.20 11.78 10.37
CA GLU A 30 9.79 12.70 11.32
C GLU A 30 9.60 12.08 12.71
N LYS A 31 10.73 11.78 13.37
CA LYS A 31 10.78 11.23 14.72
C LYS A 31 10.23 12.28 15.69
N SER A 32 8.91 12.31 15.88
CA SER A 32 8.29 13.02 17.00
C SER A 32 8.69 12.29 18.27
N GLY A 33 9.62 12.90 19.01
CA GLY A 33 10.14 12.37 20.26
C GLY A 33 9.10 12.47 21.38
N GLY A 34 9.01 11.39 22.15
CA GLY A 34 8.74 11.44 23.60
C GLY A 34 7.36 11.90 24.05
N GLY A 35 6.48 10.91 24.28
CA GLY A 35 5.55 10.94 25.42
C GLY A 35 4.18 11.61 25.21
N LYS A 36 3.89 12.16 24.04
CA LYS A 36 2.54 12.65 23.71
C LYS A 36 2.03 11.98 22.45
N GLY A 37 0.74 11.71 22.43
CA GLY A 37 0.06 11.34 21.20
C GLY A 37 0.22 12.40 20.11
N GLY A 38 -0.15 12.05 18.89
CA GLY A 38 -0.10 12.93 17.74
C GLY A 38 -0.55 12.24 16.46
N TYR A 39 -0.12 12.83 15.35
CA TYR A 39 -0.41 12.33 14.02
C TYR A 39 0.71 11.41 13.51
N LEU A 40 0.33 10.25 13.00
CA LEU A 40 1.21 9.29 12.33
C LEU A 40 0.79 9.18 10.86
N SER A 41 1.62 9.67 9.95
CA SER A 41 1.41 9.45 8.52
C SER A 41 1.71 8.00 8.17
N LEU A 42 0.83 7.37 7.39
CA LEU A 42 1.04 6.04 6.85
C LEU A 42 1.42 6.14 5.36
N PRO A 43 2.14 5.14 4.82
CA PRO A 43 2.39 5.07 3.39
C PRO A 43 1.07 5.04 2.60
N THR A 44 1.06 5.74 1.46
CA THR A 44 -0.08 5.74 0.55
C THR A 44 -0.35 4.33 0.03
N ALA A 45 -1.60 3.88 0.13
CA ALA A 45 -2.02 2.59 -0.36
C ALA A 45 -2.57 2.71 -1.78
N THR A 46 -2.15 1.81 -2.67
CA THR A 46 -2.54 1.83 -4.09
C THR A 46 -3.01 0.47 -4.57
N ALA A 47 -4.04 0.45 -5.42
CA ALA A 47 -4.51 -0.77 -6.07
C ALA A 47 -4.89 -0.52 -7.53
N THR A 48 -4.86 -1.57 -8.35
CA THR A 48 -5.31 -1.48 -9.75
C THR A 48 -6.81 -1.69 -9.84
N VAL A 49 -7.49 -0.82 -10.59
CA VAL A 49 -8.93 -0.94 -10.90
C VAL A 49 -9.13 -1.29 -12.38
N LEU A 50 -10.29 -1.85 -12.72
CA LEU A 50 -10.71 -2.03 -14.10
C LEU A 50 -11.67 -0.89 -14.47
N ARG A 51 -11.35 -0.16 -15.54
CA ARG A 51 -12.18 0.91 -16.06
C ARG A 51 -13.15 0.40 -17.12
N ARG A 52 -14.14 1.21 -17.47
CA ARG A 52 -15.19 0.84 -18.44
C ARG A 52 -14.66 0.52 -19.83
N ASP A 53 -13.58 1.19 -20.24
CA ASP A 53 -12.88 0.97 -21.50
C ASP A 53 -12.03 -0.31 -21.50
N GLY A 54 -12.07 -1.12 -20.43
CA GLY A 54 -11.26 -2.32 -20.25
C GLY A 54 -9.80 -2.04 -19.90
N ARG A 55 -9.41 -0.76 -19.79
CA ARG A 55 -8.05 -0.40 -19.36
C ARG A 55 -7.92 -0.50 -17.84
N ARG A 56 -6.67 -0.69 -17.41
CA ARG A 56 -6.30 -0.63 -15.99
C ARG A 56 -6.13 0.82 -15.56
N GLY A 57 -6.77 1.16 -14.45
CA GLY A 57 -6.57 2.41 -13.72
C GLY A 57 -5.90 2.17 -12.38
N VAL A 58 -5.60 3.24 -11.64
CA VAL A 58 -5.02 3.16 -10.29
C VAL A 58 -5.93 3.86 -9.30
N MET A 59 -6.28 3.16 -8.23
CA MET A 59 -6.87 3.76 -7.04
C MET A 59 -5.76 4.06 -6.03
N THR A 60 -5.74 5.29 -5.54
CA THR A 60 -4.79 5.79 -4.55
C THR A 60 -5.56 6.26 -3.32
N VAL A 61 -5.10 5.83 -2.14
CA VAL A 61 -5.71 6.15 -0.84
C VAL A 61 -4.61 6.65 0.10
N GLU A 62 -4.71 7.91 0.50
CA GLU A 62 -3.84 8.51 1.50
C GLU A 62 -4.46 8.38 2.88
N THR A 63 -3.66 7.93 3.86
CA THR A 63 -4.15 7.64 5.20
C THR A 63 -3.18 8.11 6.28
N GLY A 64 -3.73 8.43 7.44
CA GLY A 64 -2.98 8.73 8.65
C GLY A 64 -3.75 8.30 9.89
N LEU A 65 -3.05 8.22 11.01
CA LEU A 65 -3.63 7.90 12.31
C LEU A 65 -3.44 9.07 13.27
N ASP A 66 -4.52 9.51 13.90
CA ASP A 66 -4.47 10.40 15.05
C ASP A 66 -4.58 9.57 16.34
N ILE A 67 -3.57 9.63 17.19
CA ILE A 67 -3.42 8.76 18.37
C ILE A 67 -3.09 9.64 19.56
N ALA A 68 -3.97 9.71 20.57
CA ALA A 68 -3.75 10.55 21.75
C ALA A 68 -2.79 9.93 22.80
N ASP A 69 -2.71 8.61 22.86
CA ASP A 69 -1.90 7.85 23.83
C ASP A 69 -0.48 7.64 23.27
N GLY A 70 0.55 8.08 24.03
CA GLY A 70 1.95 7.98 23.63
C GLY A 70 2.48 6.53 23.52
N ALA A 71 2.03 5.62 24.39
CA ALA A 71 2.41 4.21 24.31
C ALA A 71 1.71 3.50 23.13
N LEU A 72 0.47 3.89 22.83
CA LEU A 72 -0.22 3.42 21.63
C LEU A 72 0.45 3.96 20.36
N MET A 73 0.92 5.20 20.39
CA MET A 73 1.68 5.80 19.30
C MET A 73 3.00 5.05 19.05
N GLU A 74 3.77 4.73 20.08
CA GLU A 74 4.99 3.92 19.94
C GLU A 74 4.69 2.54 19.32
N ARG A 75 3.63 1.88 19.79
CA ARG A 75 3.18 0.60 19.22
C ARG A 75 2.74 0.73 17.75
N ALA A 76 2.10 1.83 17.38
CA ALA A 76 1.70 2.10 16.00
C ALA A 76 2.92 2.33 15.11
N GLN A 77 3.92 3.07 15.58
CA GLN A 77 5.20 3.26 14.89
C GLN A 77 5.90 1.91 14.64
N LEU A 78 6.02 1.07 15.67
CA LEU A 78 6.59 -0.28 15.55
C LEU A 78 5.75 -1.21 14.65
N SER A 79 4.46 -0.94 14.50
CA SER A 79 3.54 -1.73 13.68
C SER A 79 3.32 -1.16 12.27
N GLN A 80 4.01 -0.09 11.88
CA GLN A 80 3.84 0.55 10.56
C GLN A 80 3.92 -0.43 9.38
N PRO A 81 4.87 -1.38 9.30
CA PRO A 81 4.91 -2.32 8.18
C PRO A 81 3.67 -3.22 8.11
N ARG A 82 3.15 -3.65 9.27
CA ARG A 82 1.94 -4.48 9.36
C ARG A 82 0.68 -3.69 9.00
N LEU A 83 0.57 -2.44 9.48
CA LEU A 83 -0.51 -1.53 9.09
C LEU A 83 -0.51 -1.29 7.58
N SER A 84 0.66 -1.03 6.99
CA SER A 84 0.81 -0.79 5.55
C SER A 84 0.37 -2.01 4.73
N ALA A 85 0.75 -3.22 5.15
CA ALA A 85 0.33 -4.46 4.48
C ALA A 85 -1.20 -4.65 4.52
N ALA A 86 -1.82 -4.44 5.68
CA ALA A 86 -3.27 -4.57 5.81
C ALA A 86 -4.04 -3.50 5.02
N TYR A 87 -3.51 -2.27 4.96
CA TYR A 87 -4.15 -1.18 4.23
C TYR A 87 -4.09 -1.44 2.73
N ASN A 88 -2.94 -1.87 2.22
CA ASN A 88 -2.81 -2.27 0.82
C ASN A 88 -3.79 -3.38 0.45
N GLU A 89 -3.98 -4.37 1.32
CA GLU A 89 -4.91 -5.46 1.09
C GLU A 89 -6.37 -4.99 1.06
N ILE A 90 -6.76 -4.12 2.01
CA ILE A 90 -8.12 -3.56 2.02
C ILE A 90 -8.38 -2.69 0.79
N VAL A 91 -7.41 -1.88 0.39
CA VAL A 91 -7.49 -1.04 -0.83
C VAL A 91 -7.55 -1.92 -2.07
N ARG A 92 -6.84 -3.05 -2.12
CA ARG A 92 -6.96 -4.05 -3.20
C ARG A 92 -8.38 -4.61 -3.28
N ILE A 93 -8.96 -5.03 -2.14
CA ILE A 93 -10.33 -5.54 -2.08
C ILE A 93 -11.34 -4.46 -2.50
N ALA A 94 -11.14 -3.21 -2.08
CA ALA A 94 -11.99 -2.10 -2.49
C ALA A 94 -11.95 -1.89 -4.01
N ALA A 95 -10.77 -1.98 -4.62
CA ALA A 95 -10.57 -1.82 -6.05
C ALA A 95 -11.23 -2.94 -6.86
N GLU A 96 -11.19 -4.18 -6.37
CA GLU A 96 -11.83 -5.33 -7.00
C GLU A 96 -13.37 -5.25 -6.97
N ARG A 97 -13.91 -4.57 -5.96
CA ARG A 97 -15.36 -4.37 -5.80
C ARG A 97 -15.86 -3.12 -6.52
N LEU A 98 -14.97 -2.28 -7.05
CA LEU A 98 -15.32 -1.03 -7.69
C LEU A 98 -16.00 -1.31 -9.04
N LEU A 99 -17.21 -0.78 -9.22
CA LEU A 99 -17.86 -0.81 -10.52
C LEU A 99 -17.18 0.18 -11.48
N PRO A 100 -17.11 -0.11 -12.78
CA PRO A 100 -16.57 0.83 -13.76
C PRO A 100 -17.26 2.19 -13.69
N ASP A 101 -16.47 3.27 -13.64
CA ASP A 101 -16.89 4.67 -13.51
C ASP A 101 -17.69 5.02 -12.23
N ALA A 102 -17.79 4.09 -11.27
CA ALA A 102 -18.39 4.38 -9.97
C ALA A 102 -17.35 5.03 -9.03
N PRO A 103 -17.78 5.95 -8.15
CA PRO A 103 -16.90 6.44 -7.10
C PRO A 103 -16.56 5.33 -6.09
N PRO A 104 -15.36 5.34 -5.49
CA PRO A 104 -15.00 4.44 -4.39
C PRO A 104 -15.99 4.55 -3.22
N ASN A 105 -16.34 3.42 -2.62
CA ASN A 105 -17.15 3.38 -1.42
C ASN A 105 -16.29 3.74 -0.20
N VAL A 106 -16.27 5.03 0.16
CA VAL A 106 -15.43 5.57 1.23
C VAL A 106 -15.93 5.12 2.61
N GLU A 107 -17.24 5.01 2.80
CA GLU A 107 -17.84 4.58 4.06
C GLU A 107 -17.38 3.17 4.45
N TRP A 108 -17.40 2.25 3.49
CA TRP A 108 -16.89 0.90 3.69
C TRP A 108 -15.38 0.91 3.96
N LEU A 109 -14.62 1.73 3.22
CA LEU A 109 -13.17 1.82 3.36
C LEU A 109 -12.76 2.31 4.76
N VAL A 110 -13.45 3.34 5.28
CA VAL A 110 -13.22 3.86 6.64
C VAL A 110 -13.44 2.75 7.67
N VAL A 111 -14.57 2.03 7.59
CA VAL A 111 -14.89 0.97 8.55
C VAL A 111 -13.87 -0.17 8.48
N ALA A 112 -13.51 -0.62 7.27
CA ALA A 112 -12.56 -1.71 7.08
C ALA A 112 -11.15 -1.35 7.58
N LEU A 113 -10.65 -0.17 7.22
CA LEU A 113 -9.32 0.30 7.62
C LEU A 113 -9.24 0.59 9.12
N GLN A 114 -10.28 1.19 9.72
CA GLN A 114 -10.35 1.40 11.17
C GLN A 114 -10.34 0.06 11.91
N HIS A 115 -11.17 -0.90 11.47
CA HIS A 115 -11.20 -2.24 12.06
C HIS A 115 -9.84 -2.96 11.98
N ALA A 116 -9.15 -2.88 10.84
CA ALA A 116 -7.81 -3.44 10.72
C ALA A 116 -6.79 -2.74 11.63
N THR A 117 -6.91 -1.43 11.80
CA THR A 117 -6.07 -0.64 12.72
C THR A 117 -6.26 -1.14 14.15
N ASP A 118 -7.50 -1.24 14.61
CA ASP A 118 -7.82 -1.68 15.96
C ASP A 118 -7.35 -3.13 16.20
N ALA A 119 -7.50 -4.01 15.20
CA ALA A 119 -7.02 -5.40 15.26
C ALA A 119 -5.49 -5.49 15.38
N ILE A 120 -4.74 -4.68 14.61
CA ILE A 120 -3.27 -4.69 14.61
C ILE A 120 -2.72 -4.07 15.90
N LEU A 121 -3.34 -2.98 16.36
CA LEU A 121 -2.94 -2.30 17.58
C LEU A 121 -3.43 -3.04 18.84
N GLY A 122 -4.45 -3.91 18.72
CA GLY A 122 -4.96 -4.76 19.80
C GLY A 122 -5.82 -4.03 20.83
N LYS A 123 -6.03 -2.72 20.67
CA LYS A 123 -6.96 -1.89 21.45
C LYS A 123 -7.45 -0.72 20.61
N PRO A 124 -8.69 -0.25 20.80
CA PRO A 124 -9.16 0.98 20.19
C PRO A 124 -8.40 2.19 20.76
N GLY A 125 -8.34 3.28 19.98
CA GLY A 125 -7.71 4.54 20.42
C GLY A 125 -6.86 5.25 19.37
N ALA A 126 -6.68 4.63 18.19
CA ALA A 126 -6.16 5.28 17.01
C ALA A 126 -7.32 5.64 16.09
N LYS A 127 -7.46 6.91 15.73
CA LYS A 127 -8.48 7.38 14.80
C LYS A 127 -7.90 7.42 13.40
N LEU A 128 -8.48 6.65 12.49
CA LEU A 128 -8.15 6.73 11.07
C LEU A 128 -8.59 8.07 10.50
N LEU A 129 -7.67 8.69 9.76
CA LEU A 129 -7.91 9.86 8.94
C LEU A 129 -7.65 9.48 7.48
N LEU A 130 -8.63 9.75 6.62
CA LEU A 130 -8.47 9.65 5.17
C LEU A 130 -8.12 11.04 4.63
N GLY A 131 -7.06 11.11 3.84
CA GLY A 131 -6.71 12.30 3.08
C GLY A 131 -7.45 12.29 1.75
N THR A 132 -6.74 11.89 0.70
CA THR A 132 -7.30 11.78 -0.65
C THR A 132 -7.65 10.33 -0.98
N VAL A 133 -8.80 10.14 -1.62
CA VAL A 133 -9.18 8.89 -2.31
C VAL A 133 -9.43 9.23 -3.77
N MET A 134 -8.62 8.69 -4.67
CA MET A 134 -8.67 9.02 -6.10
C MET A 134 -8.56 7.78 -6.97
N VAL A 135 -9.25 7.78 -8.11
CA VAL A 135 -9.15 6.76 -9.14
C VAL A 135 -8.82 7.44 -10.47
N VAL A 136 -7.79 6.97 -11.18
CA VAL A 136 -7.31 7.50 -12.47
C VAL A 136 -7.18 6.42 -13.54
#